data_AF-A0A5M3YWK6-F1
#
_entry.id   AF-A0A5M3YWK6-F1
#
_cell.length_a   1.000
_cell.length_b   1.000
_cell.length_c   1.000
_cell.angle_alpha   90.00
_cell.angle_beta   90.00
_cell.angle_gamma   90.00
#
_symmetry.space_group_name_H-M   'P 1'
#
loop_
_entity.id
_entity.type
_entity.pdbx_description
1 polymer ?
#
loop_
_entity_poly.entity_id
_entity_poly.type
_entity_poly.pdbx_seq_one_letter_code
_entity_poly.pdbx_strand_id
1 'polypeptide(L)'
;MISQTVKLASLLAFCGLSSLVSADCDLHNTLTEPMTEPETRTSLCQTTGPDSWTFALDVSEVSVPTFDGDNPLEGVAGNTAFIVYNNDCIPIGIYSPDNEGNDCGVTYWINDIGLPYDIAISQVNFDVGAPSFTINYANGAYMIGENGATCQDISDGLYAEQACHAAFPINGEPE
;
A
#
# COMPACT_ATOMS: atom_id res chain seq x y z
N MET A 1 3.20 0.19 -78.07
CA MET A 1 3.42 0.97 -76.83
C MET A 1 2.53 0.37 -75.76
N ILE A 2 3.08 -0.47 -74.89
CA ILE A 2 2.34 -1.15 -73.81
C ILE A 2 3.07 -0.79 -72.52
N SER A 3 2.45 0.04 -71.70
CA SER A 3 2.97 0.52 -70.43
C SER A 3 2.60 -0.48 -69.34
N GLN A 4 3.59 -1.17 -68.77
CA GLN A 4 3.41 -2.06 -67.62
C GLN A 4 3.53 -1.23 -66.33
N THR A 5 2.40 -1.03 -65.65
CA THR A 5 2.35 -0.46 -64.31
C THR A 5 2.76 -1.51 -63.27
N VAL A 6 3.92 -1.28 -62.65
CA VAL A 6 4.45 -2.00 -61.49
C VAL A 6 3.46 -1.88 -60.33
N LYS A 7 2.91 -3.01 -59.86
CA LYS A 7 2.11 -3.04 -58.63
C LYS A 7 3.04 -3.12 -57.42
N LEU A 8 3.09 -2.04 -56.64
CA LEU A 8 3.74 -1.98 -55.33
C LEU A 8 3.10 -3.01 -54.39
N ALA A 9 3.91 -3.93 -53.88
CA ALA A 9 3.56 -4.75 -52.73
C ALA A 9 3.55 -3.88 -51.47
N SER A 10 2.39 -3.74 -50.84
CA SER A 10 2.27 -3.12 -49.52
C SER A 10 2.46 -4.20 -48.45
N LEU A 11 3.67 -4.30 -47.89
CA LEU A 11 3.89 -4.95 -46.60
C LEU A 11 3.23 -4.08 -45.52
N LEU A 12 2.05 -4.47 -45.05
CA LEU A 12 1.51 -3.96 -43.80
C LEU A 12 2.21 -4.73 -42.67
N ALA A 13 3.12 -4.03 -42.00
CA ALA A 13 3.71 -4.45 -40.74
C ALA A 13 2.57 -4.69 -39.75
N PHE A 14 2.33 -5.96 -39.41
CA PHE A 14 1.51 -6.35 -38.28
C PHE A 14 2.31 -5.96 -37.04
N CYS A 15 2.11 -4.74 -36.54
CA CYS A 15 2.57 -4.34 -35.22
C CYS A 15 1.94 -5.32 -34.22
N GLY A 16 2.76 -6.20 -33.65
CA GLY A 16 2.38 -7.00 -32.51
C GLY A 16 1.87 -6.07 -31.42
N LEU A 17 0.59 -6.20 -31.11
CA LEU A 17 0.06 -5.77 -29.83
C LEU A 17 0.75 -6.67 -28.81
N SER A 18 1.91 -6.21 -28.33
CA SER A 18 2.49 -6.72 -27.10
C SER A 18 1.44 -6.51 -26.04
N SER A 19 0.69 -7.56 -25.72
CA SER A 19 -0.14 -7.64 -24.53
C SER A 19 0.77 -7.26 -23.36
N LEU A 20 0.60 -6.04 -22.86
CA LEU A 20 1.15 -5.62 -21.58
C LEU A 20 0.55 -6.59 -20.58
N VAL A 21 1.34 -7.59 -20.18
CA VAL A 21 1.02 -8.41 -19.02
C VAL A 21 1.06 -7.42 -17.87
N SER A 22 -0.12 -6.99 -17.39
CA SER A 22 -0.22 -6.35 -16.09
C SER A 22 0.16 -7.44 -15.11
N ALA A 23 1.40 -7.41 -14.61
CA ALA A 23 1.73 -8.17 -13.42
C ALA A 23 0.83 -7.63 -12.30
N ASP A 24 0.29 -8.53 -11.49
CA ASP A 24 -0.44 -8.10 -10.31
C ASP A 24 0.55 -7.46 -9.33
N CYS A 25 0.14 -6.40 -8.65
CA CYS A 25 1.00 -5.66 -7.73
C CYS A 25 1.01 -6.35 -6.36
N ASP A 26 1.49 -7.59 -6.35
CA ASP A 26 1.65 -8.36 -5.12
C ASP A 26 2.77 -7.75 -4.26
N LEU A 27 2.44 -7.42 -3.01
CA LEU A 27 3.39 -7.02 -2.00
C LEU A 27 3.81 -8.25 -1.20
N HIS A 28 5.09 -8.31 -0.83
CA HIS A 28 5.65 -9.41 -0.07
C HIS A 28 5.91 -8.99 1.38
N ASN A 29 5.59 -9.89 2.31
CA ASN A 29 5.83 -9.66 3.72
C ASN A 29 7.34 -9.52 3.98
N THR A 30 7.74 -8.40 4.58
CA THR A 30 9.14 -8.12 4.92
C THR A 30 9.59 -8.79 6.22
N LEU A 31 8.67 -9.36 7.01
CA LEU A 31 9.00 -10.08 8.23
C LEU A 31 9.72 -11.39 7.90
N THR A 32 10.98 -11.49 8.32
CA THR A 32 11.76 -12.72 8.17
C THR A 32 11.49 -13.73 9.28
N GLU A 33 10.99 -13.27 10.42
CA GLU A 33 10.61 -14.08 11.58
C GLU A 33 9.28 -13.58 12.16
N PRO A 34 8.44 -14.45 12.74
CA PRO A 34 7.20 -14.03 13.38
C PRO A 34 7.44 -13.07 14.54
N MET A 35 6.67 -11.98 14.59
CA MET A 35 6.66 -11.09 15.75
C MET A 35 5.86 -11.70 16.90
N THR A 36 6.28 -11.44 18.14
CA THR A 36 5.62 -11.95 19.35
C THR A 36 5.13 -10.84 20.27
N GLU A 37 5.67 -9.64 20.12
CA GLU A 37 5.32 -8.50 20.95
C GLU A 37 4.19 -7.70 20.31
N PRO A 38 3.18 -7.28 21.09
CA PRO A 38 2.10 -6.44 20.59
C PRO A 38 2.59 -5.01 20.32
N GLU A 39 2.00 -4.38 19.31
CA GLU A 39 2.13 -2.95 19.07
C GLU A 39 1.58 -2.16 20.26
N THR A 40 2.34 -1.15 20.66
CA THR A 40 2.01 -0.30 21.82
C THR A 40 1.40 1.02 21.40
N ARG A 41 1.60 1.44 20.14
CA ARG A 41 0.99 2.62 19.54
C ARG A 41 -0.48 2.33 19.21
N THR A 42 -1.37 2.79 20.10
CA THR A 42 -2.83 2.66 19.93
C THR A 42 -3.38 3.38 18.69
N SER A 43 -2.57 4.23 18.06
CA SER A 43 -2.87 4.88 16.79
C SER A 43 -2.71 3.96 15.58
N LEU A 44 -2.02 2.82 15.70
CA LEU A 44 -1.86 1.82 14.64
C LEU A 44 -2.68 0.55 14.87
N CYS A 45 -2.89 0.18 16.13
CA CYS A 45 -3.74 -0.96 16.45
C CYS A 45 -4.46 -0.80 17.77
N GLN A 46 -5.73 -1.18 17.78
CA GLN A 46 -6.52 -1.37 18.99
C GLN A 46 -7.30 -2.67 18.87
N THR A 47 -7.41 -3.40 19.97
CA THR A 47 -8.14 -4.66 19.98
C THR A 47 -9.65 -4.38 19.93
N THR A 48 -10.29 -4.80 18.84
CA THR A 48 -11.72 -4.55 18.55
C THR A 48 -12.59 -5.79 18.77
N GLY A 49 -11.99 -6.97 18.92
CA GLY A 49 -12.65 -8.24 19.19
C GLY A 49 -11.87 -9.43 18.66
N PRO A 50 -12.21 -10.67 19.05
CA PRO A 50 -11.47 -11.87 18.64
C PRO A 50 -11.60 -12.19 17.14
N ASP A 51 -12.64 -11.68 16.48
CA ASP A 51 -12.94 -11.98 15.07
C ASP A 51 -12.48 -10.86 14.12
N SER A 52 -11.63 -9.94 14.59
CA SER A 52 -11.17 -8.77 13.84
C SER A 52 -9.65 -8.67 13.82
N TRP A 53 -9.12 -8.33 12.65
CA TRP A 53 -7.74 -7.93 12.45
C TRP A 53 -7.69 -6.45 12.09
N THR A 54 -6.50 -5.85 12.15
CA THR A 54 -6.29 -4.43 11.84
C THR A 54 -5.37 -4.29 10.64
N PHE A 55 -5.79 -3.50 9.66
CA PHE A 55 -4.91 -2.98 8.63
C PHE A 55 -4.49 -1.56 9.03
N ALA A 56 -3.21 -1.28 8.94
CA ALA A 56 -2.64 0.01 9.29
C ALA A 56 -1.72 0.55 8.19
N LEU A 57 -1.62 1.87 8.15
CA LEU A 57 -0.68 2.63 7.34
C LEU A 57 0.11 3.53 8.29
N ASP A 58 1.42 3.33 8.32
CA ASP A 58 2.39 4.15 9.05
C ASP A 58 3.19 4.97 8.03
N VAL A 59 3.11 6.29 8.14
CA VAL A 59 3.80 7.24 7.26
C VAL A 59 4.59 8.19 8.13
N SER A 60 5.88 8.32 7.83
CA SER A 60 6.72 9.27 8.52
C SER A 60 7.68 9.99 7.60
N GLU A 61 8.11 11.16 8.03
CA GLU A 61 9.08 12.01 7.38
C GLU A 61 9.95 12.69 8.44
N VAL A 62 11.27 12.60 8.30
CA VAL A 62 12.21 13.40 9.08
C VAL A 62 12.77 14.50 8.19
N SER A 63 12.69 15.75 8.65
CA SER A 63 13.36 16.88 8.01
C SER A 63 14.54 17.33 8.86
N VAL A 64 15.75 17.06 8.38
CA VAL A 64 16.97 17.65 8.95
C VAL A 64 17.36 18.89 8.14
N PRO A 65 17.56 20.07 8.76
CA PRO A 65 17.96 21.26 8.03
C PRO A 65 19.29 21.04 7.30
N THR A 66 19.27 21.07 5.96
CA THR A 66 20.49 21.21 5.16
C THR A 66 20.73 22.70 4.94
N PHE A 67 21.96 23.16 5.16
CA PHE A 67 22.36 24.53 4.84
C PHE A 67 22.67 24.69 3.34
N ASP A 68 21.91 23.98 2.50
CA ASP A 68 21.96 24.08 1.05
C ASP A 68 20.73 24.86 0.57
N GLY A 69 20.94 26.14 0.22
CA GLY A 69 19.88 27.02 -0.25
C GLY A 69 19.36 26.67 -1.64
N ASP A 70 20.06 25.81 -2.39
CA ASP A 70 19.67 25.37 -3.73
C ASP A 70 18.81 24.09 -3.69
N ASN A 71 18.83 23.32 -2.57
CA ASN A 71 17.99 22.14 -2.38
C ASN A 71 17.44 22.03 -0.94
N PRO A 72 16.40 22.81 -0.60
CA PRO A 72 15.83 22.87 0.76
C PRO A 72 15.16 21.57 1.25
N LEU A 73 15.04 20.55 0.39
CA LEU A 73 14.45 19.24 0.70
C LEU A 73 15.50 18.12 0.77
N GLU A 74 16.80 18.41 0.60
CA GLU A 74 17.86 17.39 0.62
C GLU A 74 17.95 16.63 1.95
N GLY A 75 17.49 17.25 3.05
CA GLY A 75 17.44 16.63 4.38
C GLY A 75 16.14 15.92 4.73
N VAL A 76 15.23 15.76 3.77
CA VAL A 76 13.95 15.07 3.98
C VAL A 76 14.11 13.57 3.66
N ALA A 77 13.83 12.72 4.65
CA ALA A 77 13.77 11.26 4.46
C ALA A 77 12.44 10.72 4.98
N GLY A 78 11.74 9.95 4.15
CA GLY A 78 10.45 9.37 4.47
C GLY A 78 10.50 7.85 4.68
N ASN A 79 9.49 7.32 5.37
CA ASN A 79 9.21 5.89 5.46
C ASN A 79 7.70 5.68 5.33
N THR A 80 7.30 4.66 4.57
CA THR A 80 5.91 4.24 4.40
C THR A 80 5.81 2.73 4.59
N ALA A 81 4.85 2.30 5.41
CA ALA A 81 4.60 0.88 5.65
C ALA A 81 3.11 0.59 5.79
N PHE A 82 2.65 -0.45 5.11
CA PHE A 82 1.41 -1.13 5.46
C PHE A 82 1.70 -2.21 6.49
N ILE A 83 0.85 -2.32 7.50
CA ILE A 83 1.01 -3.31 8.56
C ILE A 83 -0.32 -4.02 8.77
N VAL A 84 -0.29 -5.35 8.83
CA VAL A 84 -1.46 -6.16 9.20
C VAL A 84 -1.22 -6.75 10.57
N TYR A 85 -2.09 -6.41 11.52
CA TYR A 85 -2.06 -6.91 12.88
C TYR A 85 -3.17 -7.92 13.12
N ASN A 86 -2.89 -8.93 13.96
CA ASN A 86 -3.93 -9.79 14.49
C ASN A 86 -4.77 -9.09 15.58
N ASN A 87 -5.72 -9.83 16.16
CA ASN A 87 -6.61 -9.34 17.22
C ASN A 87 -5.90 -8.95 18.53
N ASP A 88 -4.65 -9.39 18.73
CA ASP A 88 -3.82 -9.07 19.90
C ASP A 88 -2.84 -7.91 19.61
N CYS A 89 -3.02 -7.24 18.47
CA CYS A 89 -2.13 -6.19 17.98
C CYS A 89 -0.68 -6.66 17.72
N ILE A 90 -0.48 -7.94 17.43
CA ILE A 90 0.82 -8.47 17.00
C ILE A 90 0.90 -8.37 15.47
N PRO A 91 1.96 -7.76 14.90
CA PRO A 91 2.17 -7.73 13.45
C PRO A 91 2.28 -9.12 12.86
N ILE A 92 1.47 -9.40 11.84
CA ILE A 92 1.51 -10.63 11.05
C ILE A 92 2.18 -10.39 9.70
N GLY A 93 2.07 -9.17 9.17
CA GLY A 93 2.79 -8.76 7.97
C GLY A 93 3.12 -7.28 7.94
N ILE A 94 4.26 -6.96 7.34
CA ILE A 94 4.70 -5.58 7.05
C ILE A 94 5.05 -5.53 5.56
N TYR A 95 4.56 -4.50 4.88
CA TYR A 95 4.67 -4.36 3.43
C TYR A 95 4.99 -2.91 3.06
N SER A 96 5.68 -2.72 1.94
CA SER A 96 5.86 -1.40 1.36
C SER A 96 6.12 -1.52 -0.14
N PRO A 97 5.48 -0.70 -0.99
CA PRO A 97 5.78 -0.66 -2.43
C PRO A 97 7.25 -0.30 -2.72
N ASP A 98 7.85 0.51 -1.83
CA ASP A 98 9.21 1.04 -1.98
C ASP A 98 10.28 -0.05 -1.81
N ASN A 99 10.02 -1.07 -1.00
CA ASN A 99 10.99 -2.11 -0.65
C ASN A 99 11.25 -3.12 -1.78
N GLU A 100 10.39 -3.14 -2.79
CA GLU A 100 10.45 -4.14 -3.86
C GLU A 100 10.72 -3.53 -5.24
N GLY A 101 10.78 -2.19 -5.32
CA GLY A 101 10.76 -1.49 -6.61
C GLY A 101 9.50 -1.81 -7.42
N ASN A 102 8.43 -2.25 -6.73
CA ASN A 102 7.18 -2.73 -7.29
C ASN A 102 6.06 -1.70 -7.10
N ASP A 103 6.38 -0.42 -7.27
CA ASP A 103 5.37 0.61 -7.43
C ASP A 103 4.77 0.53 -8.85
N CYS A 104 3.97 -0.51 -9.07
CA CYS A 104 3.17 -0.66 -10.29
C CYS A 104 1.81 0.03 -10.18
N GLY A 105 1.59 0.81 -9.12
CA GLY A 105 0.37 1.55 -8.81
C GLY A 105 -0.70 0.69 -8.14
N VAL A 106 -1.76 1.35 -7.67
CA VAL A 106 -2.94 0.65 -7.15
C VAL A 106 -3.65 -0.12 -8.28
N THR A 107 -4.15 -1.33 -8.04
CA THR A 107 -4.33 -2.00 -6.73
C THR A 107 -3.11 -2.81 -6.29
N TYR A 108 -2.68 -2.66 -5.03
CA TYR A 108 -1.70 -3.57 -4.41
C TYR A 108 -2.38 -4.74 -3.69
N TRP A 109 -1.79 -5.92 -3.71
CA TRP A 109 -2.36 -7.12 -3.08
C TRP A 109 -1.48 -7.69 -1.98
N ILE A 110 -2.13 -8.20 -0.94
CA ILE A 110 -1.52 -8.96 0.14
C ILE A 110 -2.27 -10.30 0.25
N ASN A 111 -1.56 -11.39 0.00
CA ASN A 111 -2.10 -12.75 -0.08
C ASN A 111 -1.25 -13.82 0.66
N ASP A 112 -0.25 -13.39 1.43
CA ASP A 112 0.78 -14.27 2.03
C ASP A 112 0.64 -14.46 3.56
N ILE A 113 -0.44 -13.96 4.17
CA ILE A 113 -0.66 -13.97 5.64
C ILE A 113 -1.73 -14.95 6.12
N GLY A 114 -2.19 -15.84 5.26
CA GLY A 114 -3.08 -16.94 5.65
C GLY A 114 -4.51 -16.53 6.03
N LEU A 115 -4.95 -15.33 5.61
CA LEU A 115 -6.34 -14.93 5.67
C LEU A 115 -7.18 -15.70 4.63
N PRO A 116 -8.49 -15.91 4.86
CA PRO A 116 -9.37 -16.56 3.89
C PRO A 116 -9.54 -15.82 2.56
N TYR A 117 -9.33 -14.51 2.55
CA TYR A 117 -9.44 -13.64 1.39
C TYR A 117 -8.18 -12.77 1.26
N ASP A 118 -7.91 -12.28 0.06
CA ASP A 118 -6.80 -11.36 -0.18
C ASP A 118 -7.20 -9.95 0.26
N ILE A 119 -6.23 -9.18 0.77
CA ILE A 119 -6.41 -7.76 1.04
C ILE A 119 -6.00 -6.99 -0.22
N ALA A 120 -6.90 -6.16 -0.73
CA ALA A 120 -6.66 -5.33 -1.90
C ALA A 120 -6.59 -3.85 -1.52
N ILE A 121 -5.41 -3.25 -1.57
CA ILE A 121 -5.21 -1.81 -1.33
C ILE A 121 -5.56 -1.07 -2.62
N SER A 122 -6.80 -0.59 -2.69
CA SER A 122 -7.38 -0.01 -3.91
C SER A 122 -7.16 1.49 -4.05
N GLN A 123 -6.89 2.17 -2.93
CA GLN A 123 -6.49 3.58 -2.89
C GLN A 123 -5.52 3.80 -1.74
N VAL A 124 -4.52 4.64 -1.94
CA VAL A 124 -3.59 5.06 -0.89
C VAL A 124 -3.09 6.47 -1.17
N ASN A 125 -2.92 7.26 -0.10
CA ASN A 125 -2.15 8.49 -0.08
C ASN A 125 -1.06 8.36 0.99
N PHE A 126 0.20 8.50 0.57
CA PHE A 126 1.38 8.40 1.42
C PHE A 126 1.88 9.77 1.91
N ASP A 127 1.16 10.87 1.63
CA ASP A 127 1.51 12.19 2.14
C ASP A 127 1.33 12.23 3.67
N VAL A 128 2.42 12.49 4.41
CA VAL A 128 2.41 12.61 5.88
C VAL A 128 1.50 13.73 6.40
N GLY A 129 1.10 14.69 5.57
CA GLY A 129 0.13 15.73 5.95
C GLY A 129 -1.33 15.26 5.90
N ALA A 130 -1.64 14.22 5.12
CA ALA A 130 -2.99 13.72 4.93
C ALA A 130 -3.02 12.28 4.42
N PRO A 131 -2.45 11.31 5.17
CA PRO A 131 -2.40 9.94 4.70
C PRO A 131 -3.79 9.33 4.72
N SER A 132 -4.03 8.40 3.81
CA SER A 132 -5.30 7.70 3.71
C SER A 132 -5.12 6.39 2.99
N PHE A 133 -6.01 5.44 3.21
CA PHE A 133 -6.11 4.25 2.39
C PHE A 133 -7.58 3.83 2.21
N THR A 134 -7.81 2.97 1.23
CA THR A 134 -9.00 2.12 1.12
C THR A 134 -8.56 0.71 0.83
N ILE A 135 -8.87 -0.21 1.74
CA ILE A 135 -8.72 -1.64 1.51
C ILE A 135 -10.06 -2.28 1.18
N ASN A 136 -10.05 -3.23 0.26
CA ASN A 136 -11.15 -4.16 0.06
C ASN A 136 -10.73 -5.51 0.62
N TYR A 137 -11.64 -6.12 1.38
CA TYR A 137 -11.44 -7.45 1.96
C TYR A 137 -12.77 -8.20 1.97
N ALA A 138 -12.80 -9.37 1.34
CA ALA A 138 -14.03 -10.11 1.03
C ALA A 138 -15.07 -9.21 0.33
N ASN A 139 -16.22 -8.98 0.95
CA ASN A 139 -17.33 -8.13 0.51
C ASN A 139 -17.32 -6.73 1.14
N GLY A 140 -16.34 -6.39 1.98
CA GLY A 140 -16.23 -5.11 2.67
C GLY A 140 -15.20 -4.16 2.05
N ALA A 141 -15.42 -2.86 2.23
CA ALA A 141 -14.47 -1.79 1.93
C ALA A 141 -14.22 -0.96 3.20
N TYR A 142 -12.96 -0.75 3.56
CA TYR A 142 -12.56 -0.09 4.81
C TYR A 142 -11.66 1.09 4.47
N MET A 143 -12.10 2.29 4.83
CA MET A 143 -11.44 3.54 4.46
C MET A 143 -11.52 4.57 5.59
N ILE A 144 -10.54 5.46 5.64
CA ILE A 144 -10.45 6.50 6.67
C ILE A 144 -11.70 7.37 6.70
N GLY A 145 -12.24 7.58 7.90
CA GLY A 145 -13.47 8.34 8.12
C GLY A 145 -14.75 7.48 8.08
N GLU A 146 -14.64 6.21 7.72
CA GLU A 146 -15.72 5.23 7.74
C GLU A 146 -15.33 4.01 8.59
N ASN A 147 -16.30 3.21 9.04
CA ASN A 147 -16.07 1.91 9.71
C ASN A 147 -15.12 1.95 10.93
N GLY A 148 -15.06 3.10 11.62
CA GLY A 148 -14.14 3.29 12.75
C GLY A 148 -12.67 3.45 12.35
N ALA A 149 -12.37 3.55 11.06
CA ALA A 149 -11.02 3.78 10.56
C ALA A 149 -10.61 5.24 10.77
N THR A 150 -9.44 5.44 11.36
CA THR A 150 -8.96 6.77 11.75
C THR A 150 -7.48 6.94 11.43
N CYS A 151 -7.06 8.19 11.29
CA CYS A 151 -5.66 8.59 11.27
C CYS A 151 -5.38 9.52 12.44
N GLN A 152 -4.19 9.39 13.01
CA GLN A 152 -3.74 10.22 14.10
C GLN A 152 -2.32 10.73 13.83
N ASP A 153 -2.17 12.05 14.00
CA ASP A 153 -0.88 12.70 14.06
C ASP A 153 -0.15 12.28 15.35
N ILE A 154 0.98 11.61 15.19
CA ILE A 154 1.86 11.18 16.27
C ILE A 154 3.27 11.78 16.14
N SER A 155 3.39 12.86 15.37
CA SER A 155 4.62 13.61 15.16
C SER A 155 5.24 14.08 16.47
N ASP A 156 6.58 14.07 16.54
CA ASP A 156 7.36 14.62 17.65
C ASP A 156 8.60 15.37 17.16
N GLY A 157 8.77 16.61 17.63
CA GLY A 157 9.89 17.46 17.26
C GLY A 157 9.99 17.73 15.76
N LEU A 158 11.04 17.20 15.12
CA LEU A 158 11.30 17.32 13.67
C LEU A 158 10.86 16.08 12.89
N TYR A 159 10.24 15.12 13.57
CA TYR A 159 9.73 13.89 12.99
C TYR A 159 8.23 14.07 12.78
N ALA A 160 7.82 14.19 11.51
CA ALA A 160 6.43 14.10 11.13
C ALA A 160 6.04 12.63 11.03
N GLU A 161 4.97 12.22 11.68
CA GLU A 161 4.49 10.83 11.66
C GLU A 161 2.97 10.81 11.77
N GLN A 162 2.35 9.99 10.95
CA GLN A 162 0.93 9.73 10.96
C GLN A 162 0.68 8.23 10.95
N ALA A 163 -0.20 7.82 11.86
CA ALA A 163 -0.63 6.45 12.00
C ALA A 163 -2.11 6.34 11.67
N CYS A 164 -2.43 5.56 10.65
CA CYS A 164 -3.79 5.27 10.21
C CYS A 164 -4.12 3.80 10.44
N HIS A 165 -5.35 3.49 10.83
CA HIS A 165 -5.79 2.10 10.95
C HIS A 165 -7.28 1.92 10.63
N ALA A 166 -7.62 0.69 10.27
CA ALA A 166 -8.98 0.20 10.11
C ALA A 166 -9.06 -1.24 10.61
N ALA A 167 -10.06 -1.52 11.42
CA ALA A 167 -10.41 -2.89 11.78
C ALA A 167 -11.24 -3.53 10.65
N PHE A 168 -11.01 -4.82 10.40
CA PHE A 168 -11.81 -5.62 9.47
C PHE A 168 -12.09 -7.02 10.06
N PRO A 169 -13.23 -7.65 9.73
CA PRO A 169 -13.59 -8.99 10.18
C PRO A 169 -12.78 -10.05 9.42
N ILE A 170 -12.21 -11.02 10.16
CA ILE A 170 -11.36 -12.09 9.58
C ILE A 170 -12.11 -12.90 8.52
N ASN A 171 -13.41 -13.13 8.71
CA ASN A 171 -14.25 -13.95 7.82
C ASN A 171 -15.06 -13.14 6.80
N GLY A 172 -14.79 -11.83 6.65
CA GLY A 172 -15.61 -10.94 5.83
C GLY A 172 -16.87 -10.44 6.55
N GLU A 173 -17.57 -9.50 5.92
CA GLU A 173 -18.84 -8.97 6.43
C GLU A 173 -19.95 -10.02 6.25
N PRO A 174 -20.93 -10.11 7.16
CA PRO A 174 -22.10 -10.97 6.96
C PRO A 174 -22.82 -10.61 5.65
N GLU A 175 -23.18 -11.62 4.85
CA GLU A 175 -24.04 -11.44 3.67
C GLU A 175 -25.49 -11.06 4.02
#